data_AF-A8AFK7-F1
#
_entry.id   AF-A8AFK7-F1
#
_cell.length_a   1.000
_cell.length_b   1.000
_cell.length_c   1.000
_cell.angle_alpha   90.00
_cell.angle_beta   90.00
_cell.angle_gamma   90.00
#
_symmetry.space_group_name_H-M   'P 1'
#
loop_
_entity.id
_entity.type
_entity.pdbx_description
1 polymer ?
#
loop_
_entity_poly.entity_id
_entity_poly.type
_entity_poly.pdbx_seq_one_letter_code
_entity_poly.pdbx_strand_id
1 'polypeptide(L)'
;MKKMILSLLLLASSGAALAAPQVITVSRFEVGKDKWAFNREEVMLTCRPGHALYVINPSTLVQYPLNDVAEQQVASGKTNAQAITVIQIDDPAKPGEKMSLAPFIERAEKLC
;
A
#
# COMPACT_ATOMS: atom_id res chain seq x y z
N MET A 1 16.65 -24.89 -40.12
CA MET A 1 15.51 -23.95 -39.90
C MET A 1 14.61 -24.35 -38.73
N LYS A 2 14.25 -25.63 -38.53
CA LYS A 2 13.31 -26.08 -37.49
C LYS A 2 13.77 -25.83 -36.03
N LYS A 3 15.08 -25.79 -35.77
CA LYS A 3 15.66 -25.48 -34.45
C LYS A 3 15.55 -23.99 -34.06
N MET A 4 15.58 -23.08 -35.04
CA MET A 4 15.47 -21.64 -34.79
C MET A 4 14.05 -21.22 -34.40
N ILE A 5 13.04 -21.94 -34.91
CA ILE A 5 11.64 -21.68 -34.56
C ILE A 5 11.40 -21.98 -33.07
N LEU A 6 11.95 -23.09 -32.57
CA LEU A 6 11.81 -23.47 -31.16
C LEU A 6 12.52 -22.47 -30.23
N SER A 7 13.68 -21.96 -30.63
CA SER A 7 14.40 -20.91 -29.88
C SER A 7 13.66 -19.58 -29.85
N LEU A 8 13.01 -19.18 -30.95
CA LEU A 8 12.18 -17.97 -30.99
C LEU A 8 10.92 -18.10 -30.12
N LEU A 9 10.32 -19.28 -30.07
CA LEU A 9 9.16 -19.58 -29.21
C LEU A 9 9.51 -19.51 -27.71
N LEU A 10 10.70 -19.95 -27.31
CA LEU A 10 11.16 -19.92 -25.92
C LEU A 10 11.52 -18.50 -25.43
N LEU A 11 11.99 -17.62 -26.31
CA LEU A 11 12.26 -16.22 -25.95
C LEU A 11 11.00 -15.38 -25.76
N ALA A 12 9.90 -15.74 -26.42
CA ALA A 12 8.61 -15.03 -26.29
C ALA A 12 7.92 -15.28 -24.93
N SER A 13 8.32 -16.33 -24.19
CA SER A 13 7.79 -16.65 -22.86
C SER A 13 8.49 -15.95 -21.70
N SER A 14 9.51 -15.13 -21.95
CA SER A 14 10.10 -14.24 -20.94
C SER A 14 9.19 -13.03 -20.68
N GLY A 15 7.91 -13.30 -20.38
CA GLY A 15 6.94 -12.29 -20.01
C GLY A 15 7.42 -11.55 -18.77
N ALA A 16 7.28 -10.22 -18.79
CA ALA A 16 7.63 -9.35 -17.69
C ALA A 16 7.14 -9.95 -16.37
N ALA A 17 8.07 -10.24 -15.46
CA ALA A 17 7.73 -10.50 -14.08
C ALA A 17 7.09 -9.21 -13.56
N LEU A 18 5.75 -9.13 -13.62
CA LEU A 18 4.99 -8.12 -12.92
C LEU A 18 5.41 -8.28 -11.47
N ALA A 19 6.19 -7.32 -10.97
CA ALA A 19 6.57 -7.29 -9.58
C ALA A 19 5.28 -7.43 -8.78
N ALA A 20 5.19 -8.47 -7.95
CA ALA A 20 4.09 -8.58 -7.01
C ALA A 20 3.97 -7.24 -6.27
N PRO A 21 2.76 -6.74 -5.99
CA PRO A 21 2.58 -5.48 -5.27
C PRO A 21 3.53 -5.46 -4.09
N GLN A 22 4.48 -4.53 -4.10
CA GLN A 22 5.47 -4.53 -3.04
C GLN A 22 4.74 -4.22 -1.74
N VAL A 23 5.03 -5.01 -0.72
CA VAL A 23 4.49 -4.81 0.62
C VAL A 23 5.64 -4.67 1.57
N ILE A 24 5.63 -3.58 2.34
CA ILE A 24 6.60 -3.35 3.40
C ILE A 24 5.87 -3.27 4.72
N THR A 25 6.46 -3.79 5.79
CA THR A 25 5.98 -3.55 7.14
C THR A 25 6.70 -2.33 7.69
N VAL A 26 5.95 -1.41 8.28
CA VAL A 26 6.49 -0.26 9.02
C VAL A 26 5.97 -0.31 10.44
N SER A 27 6.81 0.08 11.39
CA SER A 27 6.45 0.08 12.81
C SER A 27 6.57 1.47 13.42
N ARG A 28 5.82 1.69 14.50
CA ARG A 28 5.90 2.90 15.34
C ARG A 28 7.31 3.12 15.87
N PHE A 29 8.02 2.05 16.18
CA PHE A 29 9.40 2.11 16.65
C PHE A 29 10.34 2.67 15.57
N GLU A 30 10.22 2.19 14.34
CA GLU A 30 11.05 2.63 13.21
C GLU A 30 10.74 4.08 12.77
N VAL A 31 9.46 4.45 12.73
CA VAL A 31 9.02 5.78 12.26
C VAL A 31 9.16 6.86 13.35
N GLY A 32 9.05 6.46 14.62
CA GLY A 32 9.01 7.35 15.77
C GLY A 32 7.58 7.76 16.14
N LYS A 33 7.31 7.81 17.45
CA LYS A 33 6.01 8.10 18.04
C LYS A 33 5.39 9.41 17.50
N ASP A 34 6.20 10.45 17.35
CA ASP A 34 5.74 11.80 16.97
C ASP A 34 5.33 11.91 15.50
N LYS A 35 5.62 10.88 14.68
CA LYS A 35 5.22 10.81 13.26
C LYS A 35 4.25 9.65 13.01
N TRP A 36 3.90 8.89 14.04
CA TRP A 36 3.10 7.69 13.89
C TRP A 36 1.61 8.02 13.87
N ALA A 37 0.90 7.63 12.80
CA ALA A 37 -0.48 8.03 12.58
C ALA A 37 -1.53 6.98 12.93
N PHE A 38 -1.13 5.79 13.39
CA PHE A 38 -2.06 4.67 13.55
C PHE A 38 -2.25 4.22 15.01
N ASN A 39 -3.43 3.69 15.32
CA ASN A 39 -3.75 3.04 16.60
C ASN A 39 -3.22 1.61 16.72
N ARG A 40 -2.25 1.24 15.89
CA ARG A 40 -1.55 -0.04 15.85
C ARG A 40 -0.05 0.19 16.02
N GLU A 41 0.69 -0.78 16.50
CA GLU A 41 2.14 -0.67 16.64
C GLU A 41 2.88 -0.87 15.31
N GLU A 42 2.25 -1.57 14.37
CA GLU A 42 2.79 -1.83 13.03
C GLU A 42 1.66 -1.91 12.01
N VAL A 43 2.00 -1.61 10.76
CA VAL A 43 1.13 -1.78 9.60
C VAL A 43 1.93 -2.20 8.38
N MET A 44 1.26 -2.79 7.41
CA MET A 44 1.83 -3.07 6.09
C MET A 44 1.41 -1.97 5.10
N LEU A 45 2.33 -1.48 4.28
CA LEU A 45 2.07 -0.52 3.20
C LEU A 45 2.20 -1.20 1.85
N THR A 46 1.33 -0.87 0.90
CA THR A 46 1.42 -1.39 -0.46
C THR A 46 0.95 -0.36 -1.49
N CYS A 47 1.52 -0.45 -2.70
CA CYS A 47 1.00 0.20 -3.89
C CYS A 47 0.40 -0.84 -4.84
N ARG A 48 -0.84 -0.60 -5.28
CA ARG A 48 -1.60 -1.45 -6.19
C ARG A 48 -1.74 -0.81 -7.57
N PRO A 49 -2.14 -1.58 -8.60
CA PRO A 49 -2.36 -1.05 -9.95
C PRO A 49 -3.19 0.24 -9.96
N GLY A 50 -2.74 1.20 -10.76
CA GLY A 50 -3.30 2.55 -10.82
C GLY A 50 -2.76 3.49 -9.74
N HIS A 51 -1.65 3.17 -9.07
CA HIS A 51 -1.09 3.95 -7.95
C HIS A 51 -2.06 4.05 -6.76
N ALA A 52 -2.81 2.99 -6.49
CA ALA A 52 -3.71 2.94 -5.35
C ALA A 52 -2.94 2.50 -4.09
N LEU A 53 -2.84 3.39 -3.11
CA LEU A 53 -2.02 3.19 -1.92
C LEU A 53 -2.89 2.67 -0.77
N TYR A 54 -2.40 1.66 -0.04
CA TYR A 54 -3.13 1.08 1.08
C TYR A 54 -2.24 0.84 2.29
N VAL A 55 -2.85 1.03 3.47
CA VAL A 55 -2.42 0.42 4.73
C VAL A 55 -3.14 -0.92 4.88
N ILE A 56 -2.45 -1.93 5.41
CA ILE A 56 -3.00 -3.24 5.73
C ILE A 56 -2.68 -3.56 7.19
N ASN A 57 -3.69 -3.99 7.96
CA ASN A 57 -3.47 -4.55 9.28
C ASN A 57 -2.88 -5.98 9.14
N PRO A 58 -1.67 -6.25 9.65
CA PRO A 58 -0.98 -7.53 9.40
C PRO A 58 -1.70 -8.73 10.03
N SER A 59 -2.45 -8.53 11.12
CA SER A 59 -3.14 -9.62 11.83
C SER A 59 -4.51 -9.98 11.24
N THR A 60 -5.18 -9.04 10.58
CA THR A 60 -6.57 -9.22 10.09
C THR A 60 -6.69 -9.11 8.57
N LEU A 61 -5.65 -8.61 7.90
CA LEU A 61 -5.62 -8.30 6.47
C LEU A 61 -6.66 -7.25 6.03
N VAL A 62 -7.31 -6.57 6.97
CA VAL A 62 -8.17 -5.42 6.68
C VAL A 62 -7.31 -4.33 6.07
N GLN A 63 -7.82 -3.73 5.00
CA GLN A 63 -7.16 -2.68 4.23
C GLN A 63 -7.80 -1.33 4.49
N TYR A 64 -7.01 -0.27 4.33
CA TYR A 64 -7.42 1.10 4.50
C TYR A 64 -6.79 1.96 3.38
N PRO A 65 -7.59 2.70 2.58
CA PRO A 65 -7.05 3.50 1.47
C PRO A 65 -6.25 4.69 2.01
N LEU A 66 -5.16 5.04 1.33
CA LEU A 66 -4.29 6.18 1.67
C LEU A 66 -4.39 7.37 0.71
N ASN A 67 -5.02 7.18 -0.45
CA ASN A 67 -5.17 8.22 -1.46
C ASN A 67 -6.49 8.09 -2.22
N ASP A 68 -6.85 9.14 -2.95
CA ASP A 68 -8.10 9.24 -3.72
C ASP A 68 -8.30 8.07 -4.69
N VAL A 69 -7.23 7.56 -5.30
CA VAL A 69 -7.34 6.42 -6.22
C VAL A 69 -7.75 5.14 -5.47
N ALA A 70 -7.16 4.89 -4.31
CA ALA A 70 -7.57 3.76 -3.47
C ALA A 70 -9.01 3.94 -2.97
N GLU A 71 -9.41 5.15 -2.57
CA GLU A 71 -10.80 5.44 -2.18
C GLU A 71 -11.79 5.19 -3.32
N GLN A 72 -11.46 5.61 -4.55
CA GLN A 72 -12.29 5.33 -5.74
C GLN A 72 -12.38 3.84 -6.05
N GLN A 73 -11.30 3.07 -5.85
CA GLN A 73 -11.35 1.61 -6.00
C GLN A 73 -12.27 0.96 -4.97
N VAL A 74 -12.33 1.47 -3.75
CA VAL A 74 -13.25 1.00 -2.71
C VAL A 74 -14.69 1.38 -3.07
N ALA A 75 -14.93 2.64 -3.43
CA ALA A 75 -16.25 3.14 -3.81
C ALA A 75 -16.83 2.41 -5.04
N SER A 76 -15.98 2.01 -5.99
CA SER A 76 -16.38 1.25 -7.18
C SER A 76 -16.48 -0.28 -6.95
N GLY A 77 -16.22 -0.76 -5.73
CA GLY A 77 -16.27 -2.18 -5.38
C GLY A 77 -15.12 -3.02 -5.93
N LYS A 78 -14.06 -2.40 -6.48
CA LYS A 78 -12.85 -3.10 -6.95
C LYS A 78 -12.04 -3.68 -5.79
N THR A 79 -12.09 -3.03 -4.63
CA THR A 79 -11.38 -3.46 -3.41
C THR A 79 -12.29 -3.37 -2.20
N ASN A 80 -12.27 -4.38 -1.33
CA ASN A 80 -12.89 -4.30 -0.01
C ASN A 80 -11.88 -3.70 1.00
N ALA A 81 -12.23 -2.57 1.59
CA ALA A 81 -11.43 -1.85 2.58
C ALA A 81 -12.34 -1.05 3.51
N GLN A 82 -11.80 -0.64 4.66
CA GLN A 82 -12.45 0.27 5.60
C GLN A 82 -11.82 1.67 5.49
N ALA A 83 -12.53 2.69 5.97
CA ALA A 83 -12.00 4.05 5.98
C ALA A 83 -10.74 4.16 6.86
N ILE A 84 -9.75 4.93 6.41
CA ILE A 84 -8.48 5.13 7.16
C ILE A 84 -8.71 5.77 8.54
N THR A 85 -9.78 6.55 8.69
CA THR A 85 -10.19 7.20 9.94
C THR A 85 -10.47 6.20 11.08
N VAL A 86 -10.73 4.92 10.77
CA VAL A 86 -10.90 3.86 11.77
C VAL A 86 -9.61 3.59 12.54
N ILE A 87 -8.45 3.76 11.89
CA ILE A 87 -7.14 3.50 12.50
C ILE A 87 -6.31 4.76 12.70
N GLN A 88 -6.67 5.88 12.05
CA GLN A 88 -5.95 7.14 12.17
C GLN A 88 -6.22 7.83 13.52
N ILE A 89 -5.16 8.07 14.28
CA ILE A 89 -5.24 8.71 15.60
C ILE A 89 -5.28 10.23 15.50
N ASP A 90 -5.79 10.87 16.54
CA ASP A 90 -5.75 12.32 16.70
C ASP A 90 -4.30 12.80 16.93
N ASP A 91 -3.98 14.00 16.45
CA ASP A 91 -2.70 14.65 16.68
C ASP A 91 -2.68 15.26 18.09
N PRO A 92 -1.85 14.75 19.03
CA PRO A 92 -1.80 15.28 20.39
C PRO A 92 -1.24 16.71 20.45
N ALA A 93 -0.50 17.15 19.43
CA ALA A 93 0.01 18.52 19.33
C ALA A 93 -1.01 19.49 18.72
N LYS A 94 -2.05 18.98 18.04
CA LYS A 94 -3.07 19.78 17.36
C LYS A 94 -4.48 19.24 17.65
N PRO A 95 -5.11 19.70 18.75
CA PRO A 95 -6.45 19.24 19.11
C PRO A 95 -7.46 19.44 17.99
N GLY A 96 -8.18 18.35 17.63
CA GLY A 96 -9.17 18.34 16.56
C GLY A 96 -8.63 17.96 15.18
N GLU A 97 -7.31 17.86 15.02
CA GLU A 97 -6.67 17.33 13.81
C GLU A 97 -6.27 15.87 13.96
N LYS A 98 -6.19 15.15 12.84
CA LYS A 98 -5.65 13.79 12.79
C LYS A 98 -4.15 13.84 12.51
N MET A 99 -3.42 12.85 12.99
CA MET A 99 -1.99 12.67 12.66
C MET A 99 -1.79 12.61 11.14
N SER A 100 -0.76 13.29 10.65
CA SER A 100 -0.45 13.32 9.22
C SER A 100 -0.15 11.93 8.66
N LEU A 101 -0.77 11.59 7.53
CA LEU A 101 -0.49 10.37 6.76
C LEU A 101 0.70 10.53 5.81
N ALA A 102 1.22 11.75 5.62
CA ALA A 102 2.25 12.04 4.61
C ALA A 102 3.47 11.11 4.66
N PRO A 103 4.07 10.79 5.84
CA PRO A 103 5.21 9.87 5.89
C PRO A 103 4.90 8.46 5.38
N PHE A 104 3.64 8.03 5.48
CA PHE A 104 3.18 6.71 5.04
C PHE A 104 2.82 6.71 3.56
N ILE A 105 2.22 7.80 3.08
CA ILE A 105 1.95 8.02 1.65
C ILE A 105 3.29 8.04 0.89
N GLU A 106 4.27 8.85 1.30
CA GLU A 106 5.59 8.93 0.67
C GLU A 106 6.32 7.58 0.63
N ARG A 107 6.16 6.74 1.66
CA ARG A 107 6.74 5.40 1.71
C ARG A 107 5.99 4.43 0.79
N ALA A 108 4.66 4.50 0.75
CA ALA A 108 3.84 3.66 -0.12
C ALA A 108 4.02 4.02 -1.61
N GLU A 109 4.21 5.29 -1.94
CA GLU A 109 4.49 5.75 -3.31
C GLU A 109 5.79 5.16 -3.88
N LYS A 110 6.80 4.93 -3.04
CA LYS A 110 8.06 4.29 -3.45
C LYS A 110 7.92 2.82 -3.84
N LEU A 111 6.73 2.23 -3.68
CA LEU A 111 6.42 0.83 -3.97
C LEU A 111 5.75 0.62 -5.35
N CYS A 112 5.45 1.69 -6.11
CA CYS A 112 4.58 1.65 -7.30
C CYS A 112 5.20 1.18 -8.63
#